data_AF-A0A0Q5N6A5-F1
#
_entry.id   AF-A0A0Q5N6A5-F1
#
_cell.length_a   1.000
_cell.length_b   1.000
_cell.length_c   1.000
_cell.angle_alpha   90.00
_cell.angle_beta   90.00
_cell.angle_gamma   90.00
#
_symmetry.space_group_name_H-M   'P 1'
#
loop_
_entity.id
_entity.type
_entity.pdbx_description
1 polymer ?
#
loop_
_entity_poly.entity_id
_entity_poly.type
_entity_poly.pdbx_seq_one_letter_code
_entity_poly.pdbx_strand_id
1 'polypeptide(L)' 'MTTYQYGTHSIKGETKTYALKGGSINLDLYLDKKVTIKGTKVPGYPLEGGPEFVDVTLVKF' A
#
# COMPACT_ATOMS: atom_id res chain seq x y z
N MET A 1 10.03 15.84 -9.81
CA MET A 1 9.02 14.79 -9.52
C MET A 1 9.61 13.83 -8.51
N THR A 2 9.15 13.86 -7.27
CA THR A 2 9.59 12.91 -6.24
C THR A 2 8.80 11.62 -6.44
N THR A 3 9.35 10.67 -7.18
CA THR A 3 8.79 9.31 -7.23
C THR A 3 9.19 8.63 -5.93
N TYR A 4 8.30 8.69 -4.95
CA TYR A 4 8.44 7.93 -3.73
C TYR A 4 8.45 6.44 -4.08
N GLN A 5 9.62 5.80 -4.09
CA GLN A 5 9.78 4.36 -4.36
C GLN A 5 9.44 3.50 -3.13
N TYR A 6 8.40 3.89 -2.37
CA TYR A 6 7.99 3.15 -1.18
C TYR A 6 6.81 2.27 -1.57
N GLY A 7 6.96 0.96 -1.35
CA GLY A 7 5.97 -0.04 -1.74
C GLY A 7 6.08 -0.50 -3.19
N THR A 8 5.51 -1.66 -3.45
CA THR A 8 5.39 -2.24 -4.80
C THR A 8 4.14 -1.71 -5.50
N HIS A 9 3.13 -1.31 -4.72
CA HIS A 9 1.84 -0.82 -5.21
C HIS A 9 1.36 0.35 -4.36
N SER A 10 0.41 1.13 -4.88
CA SER A 10 -0.26 2.19 -4.12
C SER A 10 -1.76 2.03 -4.23
N ILE A 11 -2.47 2.05 -3.11
CA ILE A 11 -3.92 2.10 -3.07
C ILE A 11 -4.39 3.51 -2.73
N LYS A 12 -5.30 4.04 -3.53
CA LYS A 12 -6.04 5.25 -3.18
C LYS A 12 -7.21 4.85 -2.30
N GLY A 13 -7.12 5.17 -1.02
CA GLY A 13 -8.29 5.15 -0.13
C GLY A 13 -9.21 6.33 -0.42
N GLU A 14 -10.31 6.42 0.31
CA GLU A 14 -11.29 7.51 0.16
C GLU A 14 -10.69 8.89 0.45
N THR A 15 -9.77 8.98 1.41
CA THR A 15 -9.24 10.27 1.90
C THR A 15 -7.76 10.47 1.61
N LYS A 16 -6.99 9.39 1.39
CA LYS A 16 -5.54 9.46 1.19
C LYS A 16 -5.01 8.25 0.44
N THR A 17 -3.79 8.38 -0.08
CA THR A 17 -3.07 7.31 -0.76
C THR A 17 -2.19 6.56 0.24
N TYR A 18 -2.19 5.24 0.12
CA TYR A 18 -1.36 4.34 0.92
C TYR A 18 -0.42 3.59 -0.02
N ALA A 19 0.86 3.53 0.35
CA ALA A 19 1.84 2.66 -0.27
C ALA A 19 1.74 1.27 0.34
N LEU A 20 1.62 0.26 -0.51
CA LEU A 20 1.48 -1.14 -0.15
C LEU A 20 2.75 -1.88 -0.53
N LYS A 21 3.24 -2.70 0.40
CA LYS A 21 4.25 -3.70 0.11
C LYS A 21 3.61 -5.07 0.21
N GLY A 22 3.61 -5.80 -0.91
CA GLY A 22 3.28 -7.22 -0.91
C GLY A 22 4.51 -7.99 -0.46
N GLY A 23 4.55 -8.45 0.80
CA GLY A 23 5.67 -9.24 1.30
C GLY A 23 5.76 -10.59 0.58
N SER A 24 4.67 -11.36 0.64
CA SER A 24 4.53 -12.67 -0.02
C SER A 24 3.26 -12.79 -0.87
N ILE A 25 2.52 -11.69 -1.02
CA ILE A 25 1.25 -11.64 -1.75
C ILE A 25 1.47 -10.86 -3.03
N ASN A 26 1.02 -11.44 -4.14
CA ASN A 26 1.07 -10.79 -5.43
C ASN A 26 -0.10 -9.80 -5.56
N LEU A 27 0.17 -8.53 -5.27
CA LEU A 27 -0.82 -7.45 -5.35
C LEU A 27 -1.23 -7.13 -6.80
N ASP A 28 -0.39 -7.46 -7.80
CA ASP A 28 -0.70 -7.24 -9.22
C ASP A 28 -1.95 -8.00 -9.68
N LEU A 29 -2.24 -9.16 -9.08
CA LEU A 29 -3.43 -9.96 -9.37
C LEU A 29 -4.73 -9.25 -8.94
N TYR A 30 -4.62 -8.22 -8.11
CA TYR A 30 -5.73 -7.44 -7.59
C TYR A 30 -5.73 -6.00 -8.13
N LEU A 31 -4.90 -5.71 -9.13
CA LEU A 31 -5.01 -4.46 -9.90
C LEU A 31 -6.40 -4.38 -10.53
N ASP A 32 -6.98 -3.18 -10.50
CA ASP A 32 -8.34 -2.89 -10.98
C ASP A 32 -9.48 -3.61 -10.21
N LYS A 33 -9.16 -4.32 -9.11
CA LYS A 33 -10.15 -4.99 -8.25
C LYS A 33 -10.35 -4.19 -6.97
N LYS A 34 -11.60 -4.18 -6.49
CA LYS A 34 -11.91 -3.69 -5.15
C LYS A 34 -11.64 -4.81 -4.15
N VAL A 35 -10.51 -4.72 -3.44
CA VAL A 35 -10.11 -5.71 -2.43
C VAL A 35 -9.94 -5.06 -1.07
N THR A 36 -10.16 -5.84 -0.02
CA THR A 36 -9.88 -5.46 1.36
C THR A 36 -8.53 -6.03 1.76
N ILE A 37 -7.54 -5.17 1.90
CA ILE A 37 -6.22 -5.57 2.41
C ILE A 37 -6.19 -5.47 3.94
N LYS A 38 -5.44 -6.37 4.56
CA LYS A 38 -5.09 -6.31 5.97
C LYS A 38 -3.57 -6.35 6.09
N GLY A 39 -3.05 -5.38 6.82
CA GLY A 39 -1.61 -5.18 6.93
C GLY A 39 -1.27 -4.32 8.12
N THR A 40 0.02 -4.23 8.40
CA THR A 40 0.53 -3.43 9.52
C THR A 40 1.14 -2.15 8.96
N LYS A 41 0.79 -1.01 9.56
CA LYS A 41 1.43 0.26 9.22
C LYS A 41 2.90 0.20 9.61
N VAL A 42 3.77 0.61 8.70
CA VAL A 42 5.21 0.64 8.96
C VAL A 42 5.52 1.92 9.74
N PRO A 43 6.00 1.83 10.98
CA PRO A 43 6.37 3.00 11.77
C PRO A 43 7.53 3.75 11.09
N GLY A 44 7.50 5.07 11.14
CA GLY A 44 8.44 5.94 10.42
C GLY A 44 7.93 6.44 9.06
N TYR A 45 6.73 6.01 8.65
CA TYR A 45 6.04 6.52 7.46
C TYR A 45 4.69 7.14 7.80
N PRO A 46 4.21 8.10 6.99
CA PRO A 46 4.87 8.65 5.80
C PRO A 46 6.03 9.61 6.11
N LEU A 47 7.09 9.56 5.31
CA LEU A 47 8.15 10.57 5.34
C LEU A 47 7.72 11.80 4.54
N GLU A 48 7.79 12.98 5.17
CA GLU A 48 7.70 14.30 4.51
C GLU A 48 6.54 14.47 3.51
N GLY A 49 5.33 14.08 3.91
CA GLY A 49 4.13 14.23 3.08
C GLY A 49 3.92 13.12 2.04
N GLY A 50 4.68 12.01 2.12
CA GLY A 50 4.45 10.81 1.34
C GLY A 50 3.15 10.06 1.71
N PRO A 51 2.82 9.00 0.96
CA PRO A 51 1.70 8.11 1.28
C PRO A 51 2.02 7.23 2.51
N GLU A 52 0.98 6.88 3.28
CA GLU A 52 1.13 5.98 4.44
C GLU A 52 1.62 4.61 3.98
N PHE A 53 2.67 4.08 4.63
CA PHE A 53 3.24 2.79 4.23
C PHE A 53 2.66 1.64 5.04
N VAL A 54 2.13 0.63 4.34
CA VAL A 54 1.46 -0.53 4.91
C VAL A 54 2.08 -1.80 4.34
N ASP A 55 2.56 -2.65 5.24
CA ASP A 55 3.03 -3.99 4.91
C ASP A 55 1.81 -4.93 4.87
N VAL A 56 1.43 -5.36 3.67
CA VAL A 56 0.24 -6.18 3.44
C VAL A 56 0.56 -7.62 3.74
N THR A 57 -0.08 -8.16 4.78
CA THR A 57 0.08 -9.55 5.22
C THR A 57 -1.07 -10.44 4.78
N LEU A 58 -2.22 -9.85 4.41
CA LEU A 58 -3.39 -10.60 3.97
C LEU A 58 -4.25 -9.77 3.01
N VAL A 59 -4.78 -10.39 1.96
CA VAL A 59 -5.72 -9.76 1.02
C VAL A 59 -7.01 -10.58 1.03
N LYS A 60 -8.15 -9.90 1.16
CA LYS A 60 -9.50 -10.47 1.01
C LYS A 60 -10.20 -9.79 -0.17
N PHE A 61 -10.94 -10.57 -0.93
CA PHE A 61 -11.77 -10.13 -2.05
C PHE A 61 -13.25 -10.35 -1.72
#